data_AF-A0A933HXK0-F1
#
_entry.id   AF-A0A933HXK0-F1
#
_cell.length_a   1.000
_cell.length_b   1.000
_cell.length_c   1.000
_cell.angle_alpha   90.00
_cell.angle_beta   90.00
_cell.angle_gamma   90.00
#
_symmetry.space_group_name_H-M   'P 1'
#
loop_
_entity.id
_entity.type
_entity.pdbx_description
1 polymer ?
#
loop_
_entity_poly.entity_id
_entity_poly.type
_entity_poly.pdbx_seq_one_letter_code
_entity_poly.pdbx_strand_id
1 'polypeptide(L)'
;MIRFVDRGSRGFTLIELMIVVSIIGILAAIAIPKFAGLLRKSQEGTTKGNLGALRSILSIYYADNEGIFPSSTYGDNKTVLSDSLIPKYAGKIPNSYPAAYHPPTDNVLCHSATCGHDGYGWMYYCYQPTNSDHGKIYVACSHTDTKGRLWNSY
;
A
#
# COMPACT_ATOMS: atom_id res chain seq x y z
N MET A 1 62.46 29.43 4.74
CA MET A 1 61.53 30.16 5.63
C MET A 1 60.18 30.21 4.94
N ILE A 2 59.20 29.43 5.40
CA ILE A 2 57.86 29.33 4.78
C ILE A 2 56.89 30.07 5.70
N ARG A 3 56.27 31.16 5.22
CA ARG A 3 55.27 31.92 5.97
C ARG A 3 53.89 31.30 5.72
N PHE A 4 53.24 30.81 6.78
CA PHE A 4 51.83 30.44 6.73
C PHE A 4 50.98 31.72 6.78
N VAL A 5 50.22 31.97 5.72
CA VAL A 5 49.22 33.04 5.68
C VAL A 5 47.97 32.51 6.38
N ASP A 6 47.68 33.01 7.58
CA ASP A 6 46.43 32.72 8.27
C ASP A 6 45.30 33.50 7.62
N ARG A 7 44.46 32.80 6.85
CA ARG A 7 43.27 33.40 6.22
C ARG A 7 42.18 33.45 7.29
N GLY A 8 41.97 34.62 7.87
CA GLY A 8 41.02 34.88 8.96
C GLY A 8 39.78 34.00 8.93
N SER A 9 39.80 32.94 9.73
CA SER A 9 38.69 32.03 9.92
C SER A 9 37.61 32.72 10.75
N ARG A 10 36.62 33.30 10.07
CA ARG A 10 35.40 33.78 10.70
C ARG A 10 34.63 32.56 11.22
N GLY A 11 34.70 32.31 12.52
CA GLY A 11 33.88 31.29 13.19
C GLY A 11 32.42 31.72 13.21
N PHE A 12 31.50 30.76 13.04
CA PHE A 12 30.06 30.98 13.27
C PHE A 12 29.83 31.40 14.71
N THR A 13 28.95 32.38 14.92
CA THR A 13 28.54 32.76 16.27
C THR A 13 27.55 31.73 16.83
N LEU A 14 27.60 31.49 18.14
CA LEU A 14 26.62 30.62 18.81
C LEU A 14 25.18 31.13 18.61
N ILE A 15 24.99 32.45 18.56
CA ILE A 15 23.68 33.06 18.34
C ILE A 15 23.16 32.82 16.91
N GLU A 16 24.02 32.86 15.88
CA GLU A 16 23.63 32.49 14.51
C GLU A 16 23.13 31.05 14.45
N LEU A 17 23.85 30.11 15.09
CA LEU A 17 23.42 28.72 15.14
C LEU A 17 22.08 28.56 15.87
N MET A 18 21.91 29.25 17.01
CA MET A 18 20.68 29.19 17.81
C MET A 18 19.45 29.67 17.03
N ILE A 19 19.57 30.76 16.28
CA ILE A 19 18.46 31.28 15.47
C ILE A 19 18.13 30.29 14.35
N VAL A 20 19.13 29.71 13.69
CA VAL A 20 18.93 28.74 12.60
C VAL A 20 18.19 27.49 13.10
N VAL A 21 18.64 26.88 14.18
CA VAL A 21 17.97 25.68 14.72
C VAL A 21 16.57 25.99 15.23
N SER A 22 16.34 27.20 15.76
CA SER A 22 15.01 27.66 16.18
C SER A 22 14.06 27.79 14.99
N ILE A 23 14.50 28.40 13.88
CA ILE A 23 13.69 28.51 12.65
C ILE A 23 13.40 27.12 12.08
N ILE A 24 14.40 26.23 11.99
CA ILE A 24 14.22 24.85 11.52
C ILE A 24 13.23 24.10 12.43
N GLY A 25 13.29 24.30 13.75
CA GLY A 25 12.35 23.70 14.71
C GLY A 25 10.90 24.12 14.46
N ILE A 26 10.66 25.42 14.23
CA ILE A 26 9.31 25.93 13.91
C ILE A 26 8.80 25.35 12.59
N LEU A 27 9.64 25.32 11.56
CA LEU A 27 9.27 24.76 10.25
C LEU A 27 8.97 23.26 10.34
N ALA A 28 9.80 22.49 11.07
CA ALA A 28 9.64 21.06 11.25
C ALA A 28 8.33 20.72 11.98
N ALA A 29 7.97 21.48 13.02
CA ALA A 29 6.74 21.27 13.79
C ALA A 29 5.47 21.35 12.92
N ILE A 30 5.45 22.22 11.91
CA ILE A 30 4.33 22.37 10.97
C ILE A 30 4.42 21.33 9.83
N ALA A 31 5.63 21.09 9.32
CA ALA A 31 5.84 20.25 8.15
C ALA A 31 5.60 18.75 8.41
N ILE A 32 6.04 18.23 9.55
CA ILE A 32 5.95 16.80 9.90
C ILE A 32 4.51 16.26 9.88
N PRO A 33 3.53 16.85 10.62
CA PRO A 33 2.16 16.32 10.62
C PRO A 33 1.50 16.45 9.25
N LYS A 34 1.79 17.52 8.50
CA LYS A 34 1.28 17.71 7.13
C LYS A 34 1.82 16.63 6.19
N PHE A 35 3.10 16.32 6.28
CA PHE A 35 3.75 15.31 5.44
C PHE A 35 3.19 13.91 5.72
N ALA A 36 2.96 13.55 6.99
CA ALA A 36 2.33 12.27 7.35
C ALA A 36 0.94 12.10 6.70
N GLY A 37 0.12 13.15 6.69
CA GLY A 37 -1.20 13.12 6.03
C GLY A 37 -1.12 12.97 4.51
N LEU A 38 -0.10 13.57 3.87
CA LEU A 38 0.14 13.43 2.43
C LEU A 38 0.60 12.01 2.07
N LEU A 39 1.52 11.43 2.86
CA LEU A 39 1.95 10.05 2.70
C LEU A 39 0.77 9.08 2.80
N ARG A 40 -0.11 9.28 3.80
CA ARG A 40 -1.32 8.48 3.96
C ARG A 40 -2.16 8.51 2.69
N LYS A 41 -2.54 9.70 2.20
CA LYS A 41 -3.34 9.84 0.96
C LYS A 41 -2.67 9.23 -0.27
N SER A 42 -1.35 9.36 -0.39
CA SER A 42 -0.60 8.75 -1.49
C SER A 42 -0.71 7.22 -1.46
N GLN A 43 -0.52 6.61 -0.29
CA GLN A 43 -0.67 5.17 -0.09
C GLN A 43 -2.10 4.70 -0.38
N GLU A 44 -3.13 5.45 0.04
CA GLU A 44 -4.52 5.10 -0.28
C GLU A 44 -4.78 5.12 -1.79
N GLY A 45 -4.24 6.12 -2.50
CA GLY A 45 -4.31 6.20 -3.95
C GLY A 45 -3.63 5.01 -4.64
N THR A 46 -2.44 4.64 -4.17
CA THR A 46 -1.71 3.47 -4.65
C THR A 46 -2.51 2.18 -4.43
N THR A 47 -3.07 1.97 -3.25
CA THR A 47 -3.90 0.78 -2.96
C THR A 47 -5.10 0.68 -3.88
N LYS A 48 -5.82 1.80 -4.10
CA LYS A 48 -6.99 1.83 -5.00
C LYS A 48 -6.59 1.58 -6.46
N GLY A 49 -5.47 2.14 -6.89
CA GLY A 49 -4.91 1.87 -8.23
C GLY A 49 -4.53 0.40 -8.41
N ASN A 50 -3.85 -0.18 -7.42
CA ASN A 50 -3.44 -1.58 -7.43
C ASN A 50 -4.65 -2.53 -7.39
N LEU A 51 -5.69 -2.20 -6.64
CA LEU A 51 -6.95 -2.94 -6.64
C LEU A 51 -7.60 -2.95 -8.03
N GLY A 52 -7.64 -1.79 -8.69
CA GLY A 52 -8.14 -1.67 -10.06
C GLY A 52 -7.32 -2.49 -11.06
N ALA A 53 -5.99 -2.47 -10.93
CA ALA A 53 -5.10 -3.27 -11.77
C ALA A 53 -5.36 -4.78 -11.58
N LEU A 54 -5.49 -5.25 -10.34
CA LEU A 54 -5.81 -6.65 -10.05
C LEU A 54 -7.18 -7.07 -10.61
N ARG A 55 -8.20 -6.21 -10.49
CA ARG A 55 -9.51 -6.46 -11.09
C ARG A 55 -9.42 -6.58 -12.62
N SER A 56 -8.68 -5.69 -13.27
CA SER A 56 -8.46 -5.76 -14.72
C SER A 56 -7.76 -7.06 -15.13
N ILE A 57 -6.72 -7.47 -14.39
CA ILE A 57 -5.99 -8.72 -14.63
C ILE A 57 -6.92 -9.92 -14.48
N LEU A 58 -7.74 -9.96 -13.42
CA LEU A 58 -8.72 -11.03 -13.21
C LEU A 58 -9.77 -11.08 -14.34
N SER A 59 -10.22 -9.95 -14.85
CA SER A 59 -11.13 -9.90 -16.00
C SER A 59 -10.48 -10.45 -17.28
N ILE A 60 -9.20 -10.17 -17.52
CA ILE A 60 -8.45 -10.75 -18.65
C ILE A 60 -8.30 -12.26 -18.47
N TYR A 61 -7.90 -12.71 -17.28
CA TYR A 61 -7.81 -14.13 -16.96
C TYR A 61 -9.14 -14.84 -17.23
N TYR A 62 -10.25 -14.27 -16.76
CA TYR A 62 -11.59 -14.84 -16.95
C TYR A 62 -11.93 -15.01 -18.43
N ALA A 63 -11.61 -14.02 -19.27
CA ALA A 63 -11.83 -14.08 -20.71
C ALA A 63 -10.98 -15.17 -21.38
N ASP A 64 -9.71 -15.30 -20.97
CA ASP A 64 -8.77 -16.30 -21.51
C ASP A 64 -9.09 -17.74 -21.08
N ASN A 65 -9.79 -17.92 -19.95
CA ASN A 65 -10.07 -19.22 -19.34
C ASN A 65 -11.57 -19.57 -19.40
N GLU A 66 -12.23 -19.27 -20.52
CA GLU A 66 -13.61 -19.70 -20.81
C GLU A 66 -14.63 -19.31 -19.72
N GLY A 67 -14.42 -18.16 -19.07
CA GLY A 67 -15.29 -17.69 -18.00
C GLY A 67 -15.06 -18.37 -16.65
N ILE A 68 -13.86 -18.88 -16.41
CA ILE A 68 -13.47 -19.47 -15.13
C ILE A 68 -12.49 -18.54 -14.43
N PHE A 69 -12.82 -18.15 -13.20
CA PHE A 69 -11.91 -17.42 -12.32
C PHE A 69 -10.93 -18.38 -11.61
N PRO A 70 -9.75 -17.89 -11.17
CA PRO A 70 -8.86 -18.67 -10.31
C PRO A 70 -9.60 -19.20 -9.09
N SER A 71 -9.48 -20.49 -8.80
CA SER A 71 -10.11 -21.12 -7.63
C SER A 71 -9.06 -21.85 -6.79
N SER A 72 -9.31 -21.96 -5.49
CA SER A 72 -8.46 -22.70 -4.56
C SER A 72 -9.29 -23.25 -3.41
N THR A 73 -8.66 -24.04 -2.55
CA THR A 73 -9.29 -24.50 -1.32
C THR A 73 -9.34 -23.36 -0.30
N TYR A 74 -10.41 -23.31 0.49
CA TYR A 74 -10.54 -22.31 1.56
C TYR A 74 -9.34 -22.40 2.54
N GLY A 75 -8.67 -21.27 2.78
CA GLY A 75 -7.52 -21.18 3.68
C GLY A 75 -6.14 -21.15 2.98
N ASP A 76 -6.08 -21.23 1.65
CA ASP A 76 -4.84 -21.01 0.89
C ASP A 76 -4.47 -19.52 0.90
N ASN A 77 -3.67 -19.12 1.89
CA ASN A 77 -3.42 -17.71 2.24
C ASN A 77 -2.43 -16.94 1.35
N LYS A 78 -1.96 -17.49 0.22
CA LYS A 78 -1.04 -16.77 -0.68
C LYS A 78 -1.10 -17.16 -2.16
N THR A 79 -1.44 -18.40 -2.47
CA THR A 79 -1.01 -19.02 -3.75
C THR A 79 -1.98 -18.85 -4.90
N VAL A 80 -3.30 -18.70 -4.65
CA VAL A 80 -4.29 -18.81 -5.73
C VAL A 80 -4.07 -17.80 -6.86
N LEU A 81 -3.78 -16.54 -6.52
CA LEU A 81 -3.55 -15.50 -7.52
C LEU A 81 -2.10 -15.47 -8.00
N SER A 82 -1.11 -15.79 -7.17
CA SER A 82 0.27 -15.86 -7.64
C SER A 82 0.42 -16.94 -8.71
N ASP A 83 -0.16 -18.11 -8.50
CA ASP A 83 0.02 -19.27 -9.37
C ASP A 83 -0.77 -19.12 -10.67
N SER A 84 -1.94 -18.47 -10.61
CA SER A 84 -2.82 -18.31 -11.77
C SER A 84 -2.49 -17.08 -12.61
N LEU A 85 -2.00 -15.99 -11.99
CA LEU A 85 -1.79 -14.72 -12.67
C LEU A 85 -0.34 -14.52 -13.14
N ILE A 86 0.64 -15.12 -12.46
CA ILE A 86 2.06 -14.94 -12.75
C ILE A 86 2.59 -16.18 -13.49
N PRO A 87 3.45 -16.02 -14.51
CA PRO A 87 3.95 -14.77 -15.07
C PRO A 87 3.08 -14.19 -16.19
N LYS A 88 2.04 -14.90 -16.63
CA LYS A 88 1.33 -14.59 -17.89
C LYS A 88 0.63 -13.22 -17.88
N TYR A 89 -0.05 -12.88 -16.78
CA TYR A 89 -0.90 -11.69 -16.70
C TYR A 89 -0.30 -10.58 -15.82
N ALA A 90 0.62 -10.92 -14.93
CA ALA A 90 1.33 -9.97 -14.07
C ALA A 90 2.75 -10.45 -13.76
N GLY A 91 3.69 -9.50 -13.58
CA GLY A 91 5.03 -9.81 -13.11
C GLY A 91 5.12 -10.08 -11.60
N LYS A 92 4.20 -9.50 -10.81
CA LYS A 92 4.01 -9.75 -9.38
C LYS A 92 2.64 -9.28 -8.93
N ILE A 93 2.16 -9.76 -7.78
CA ILE A 93 1.02 -9.16 -7.09
C ILE A 93 1.48 -7.81 -6.52
N PRO A 94 0.77 -6.70 -6.79
CA PRO A 94 1.12 -5.40 -6.24
C PRO A 94 0.79 -5.36 -4.75
N ASN A 95 1.55 -4.58 -3.97
CA ASN A 95 1.28 -4.42 -2.55
C ASN A 95 -0.03 -3.63 -2.32
N SER A 96 -0.79 -4.00 -1.28
CA SER A 96 -1.76 -3.10 -0.67
C SER A 96 -1.07 -2.24 0.39
N TYR A 97 -1.55 -1.01 0.54
CA TYR A 97 -1.12 -0.03 1.53
C TYR A 97 -2.36 0.49 2.28
N PRO A 98 -3.00 -0.32 3.14
CA PRO A 98 -4.05 0.16 4.04
C PRO A 98 -3.40 1.09 5.07
N ALA A 99 -3.33 2.36 4.68
CA ALA A 99 -2.46 3.36 5.28
C ALA A 99 -2.73 3.52 6.78
N ALA A 100 -1.67 3.73 7.56
CA ALA A 100 -1.65 3.90 9.03
C ALA A 100 -1.88 2.67 9.92
N TYR A 101 -2.39 1.54 9.39
CA TYR A 101 -2.79 0.41 10.23
C TYR A 101 -1.93 -0.84 10.04
N HIS A 102 -1.50 -1.13 8.81
CA HIS A 102 -0.70 -2.33 8.51
C HIS A 102 0.52 -2.01 7.64
N PRO A 103 1.59 -2.83 7.72
CA PRO A 103 2.70 -2.74 6.79
C PRO A 103 2.23 -3.10 5.36
N PRO A 104 2.90 -2.57 4.32
CA PRO A 104 2.62 -2.94 2.94
C PRO A 104 2.85 -4.44 2.71
N THR A 105 1.92 -5.07 1.99
CA THR A 105 2.00 -6.52 1.70
C THR A 105 1.33 -6.87 0.38
N ASP A 106 1.83 -7.91 -0.28
CA ASP A 106 1.27 -8.50 -1.50
C ASP A 106 0.43 -9.76 -1.21
N ASN A 107 0.18 -10.07 0.06
CA ASN A 107 -0.58 -11.25 0.45
C ASN A 107 -1.98 -11.24 -0.16
N VAL A 108 -2.43 -12.42 -0.57
CA VAL A 108 -3.79 -12.64 -1.04
C VAL A 108 -4.41 -13.74 -0.21
N LEU A 109 -5.42 -13.38 0.58
CA LEU A 109 -6.21 -14.33 1.34
C LEU A 109 -7.37 -14.85 0.48
N CYS A 110 -7.37 -16.15 0.24
CA CYS A 110 -8.51 -16.86 -0.28
C CYS A 110 -9.59 -16.96 0.82
N HIS A 111 -10.75 -16.33 0.61
CA HIS A 111 -11.82 -16.30 1.62
C HIS A 111 -13.22 -16.59 1.04
N SER A 112 -14.15 -16.99 1.92
CA SER A 112 -15.53 -17.41 1.59
C SER A 112 -16.61 -16.42 2.02
N ALA A 113 -16.24 -15.33 2.68
CA ALA A 113 -17.16 -14.23 3.05
C ALA A 113 -16.56 -12.87 2.65
N THR A 114 -17.39 -11.83 2.64
CA THR A 114 -17.00 -10.47 2.20
C THR A 114 -16.66 -9.51 3.34
N CYS A 115 -16.63 -9.94 4.62
CA CYS A 115 -16.43 -9.00 5.72
C CYS A 115 -15.83 -9.62 6.99
N GLY A 116 -14.99 -8.84 7.69
CA GLY A 116 -14.54 -9.13 9.05
C GLY A 116 -13.05 -9.37 9.25
N HIS A 117 -12.28 -9.59 8.18
CA HIS A 117 -10.85 -9.85 8.31
C HIS A 117 -10.03 -8.56 8.25
N ASP A 118 -9.28 -8.31 9.32
CA ASP A 118 -8.14 -7.38 9.32
C ASP A 118 -6.85 -8.10 8.92
N GLY A 119 -6.99 -8.98 7.92
CA GLY A 119 -6.01 -9.99 7.53
C GLY A 119 -4.83 -9.48 6.71
N TYR A 120 -4.73 -8.15 6.50
CA TYR A 120 -3.69 -7.40 5.80
C TYR A 120 -3.38 -7.90 4.37
N GLY A 121 -3.45 -7.02 3.37
CA GLY A 121 -3.22 -7.40 1.96
C GLY A 121 -4.50 -7.32 1.13
N TRP A 122 -4.69 -8.35 0.31
CA TRP A 122 -5.84 -8.54 -0.57
C TRP A 122 -6.70 -9.69 -0.07
N MET A 123 -8.00 -9.58 -0.30
CA MET A 123 -8.94 -10.66 -0.07
C MET A 123 -9.59 -11.01 -1.40
N TYR A 124 -9.54 -12.28 -1.77
CA TYR A 124 -10.07 -12.78 -3.04
C TYR A 124 -11.08 -13.89 -2.78
N TYR A 125 -12.25 -13.77 -3.39
CA TYR A 125 -13.30 -14.77 -3.29
C TYR A 125 -13.04 -15.91 -4.27
N CYS A 126 -12.33 -16.90 -3.76
CA CYS A 126 -11.85 -18.12 -4.42
C CYS A 126 -12.75 -19.35 -4.16
N TYR A 127 -13.60 -19.27 -3.13
CA TYR A 127 -14.39 -20.40 -2.64
C TYR A 127 -15.67 -20.53 -3.45
N GLN A 128 -16.15 -21.76 -3.67
CA GLN A 128 -17.42 -22.05 -4.34
C GLN A 128 -17.66 -21.28 -5.65
N PRO A 129 -17.26 -21.84 -6.82
CA PRO A 129 -17.39 -21.17 -8.11
C PRO A 129 -18.81 -20.74 -8.50
N THR A 130 -19.83 -21.30 -7.85
CA THR A 130 -21.24 -20.97 -8.07
C THR A 130 -21.70 -19.72 -7.32
N ASN A 131 -20.89 -19.17 -6.42
CA ASN A 131 -21.22 -17.95 -5.69
C ASN A 131 -21.07 -16.71 -6.59
N SER A 132 -21.99 -15.74 -6.45
CA SER A 132 -21.95 -14.48 -7.21
C SER A 132 -20.80 -13.54 -6.82
N ASP A 133 -20.13 -13.81 -5.69
CA ASP A 133 -18.92 -13.13 -5.27
C ASP A 133 -17.64 -13.77 -5.83
N HIS A 134 -17.71 -14.95 -6.43
CA HIS A 134 -16.54 -15.62 -6.99
C HIS A 134 -15.82 -14.76 -8.03
N GLY A 135 -14.50 -14.66 -7.91
CA GLY A 135 -13.68 -13.79 -8.74
C GLY A 135 -13.57 -12.34 -8.25
N LYS A 136 -14.33 -11.94 -7.21
CA LYS A 136 -14.22 -10.59 -6.65
C LYS A 136 -13.00 -10.48 -5.74
N ILE A 137 -12.33 -9.33 -5.82
CA ILE A 137 -11.18 -8.98 -5.00
C ILE A 137 -11.42 -7.67 -4.27
N TYR A 138 -10.95 -7.61 -3.02
CA TYR A 138 -11.13 -6.53 -2.06
C TYR A 138 -9.83 -6.25 -1.31
N VAL A 139 -9.78 -5.13 -0.60
CA VAL A 139 -8.71 -4.87 0.38
C VAL A 139 -9.07 -5.59 1.69
N ALA A 140 -8.16 -6.42 2.20
CA ALA A 140 -8.35 -7.22 3.41
C ALA A 140 -8.12 -6.37 4.68
N CYS A 141 -8.98 -5.38 4.92
CA CYS A 141 -8.84 -4.47 6.06
C CYS A 141 -10.22 -4.00 6.55
N SER A 142 -10.40 -4.02 7.88
CA SER A 142 -11.61 -3.54 8.55
C SER A 142 -11.57 -2.04 8.90
N HIS A 143 -10.43 -1.38 8.67
CA HIS A 143 -10.26 0.04 8.91
C HIS A 143 -10.85 0.90 7.79
N THR A 144 -10.96 2.20 8.06
CA THR A 144 -11.44 3.20 7.12
C THR A 144 -10.30 3.95 6.44
N ASP A 145 -10.57 4.46 5.24
CA ASP A 145 -9.69 5.40 4.56
C ASP A 145 -9.83 6.84 5.11
N THR A 146 -9.07 7.79 4.55
CA THR A 146 -9.10 9.20 4.94
C THR A 146 -10.47 9.88 4.80
N LYS A 147 -11.43 9.23 4.13
CA LYS A 147 -12.81 9.72 3.94
C LYS A 147 -13.83 8.98 4.81
N GLY A 148 -13.38 8.05 5.67
CA GLY A 148 -14.26 7.27 6.54
C GLY A 148 -14.91 6.05 5.86
N ARG A 149 -14.48 5.67 4.66
CA ARG A 149 -15.02 4.49 3.96
C ARG A 149 -14.20 3.26 4.30
N LEU A 150 -14.87 2.15 4.65
CA LEU A 150 -14.22 0.88 4.96
C LEU A 150 -13.46 0.34 3.76
N TRP A 151 -12.26 -0.19 3.99
CA TRP A 151 -11.39 -0.72 2.93
C TRP A 151 -12.00 -1.91 2.18
N ASN A 152 -12.67 -2.80 2.91
CA ASN A 152 -13.37 -3.96 2.31
C ASN A 152 -14.59 -3.58 1.45
N SER A 153 -15.02 -2.32 1.44
CA SER A 153 -16.15 -1.84 0.62
C SER A 153 -15.75 -1.34 -0.76
N TYR A 154 -14.45 -1.27 -1.06
CA TYR A 154 -13.91 -0.86 -2.36
C TYR A 154 -13.93 -2.00 -3.35
#